data_AF-A0A942RNA9-F1
#
_entry.id   AF-A0A942RNA9-F1
#
_cell.length_a   1.000
_cell.length_b   1.000
_cell.length_c   1.000
_cell.angle_alpha   90.00
_cell.angle_beta   90.00
_cell.angle_gamma   90.00
#
_symmetry.space_group_name_H-M   'P 1'
#
loop_
_entity.id
_entity.type
_entity.pdbx_description
1 polymer ?
#
loop_
_entity_poly.entity_id
_entity_poly.type
_entity_poly.pdbx_seq_one_letter_code
_entity_poly.pdbx_strand_id
1 'polypeptide(L)'
;MGKIRIKSDVEVKRRFEEIMDGLSDGPIFVARNKRVSAVLMEMSDYYDLLGEIEDLMQLLHTMGGCGCGCEDAEENELDKILDKAFDEIGD
;
A
#
# COMPACT_ATOMS: atom_id res chain seq x y z
N MET A 1 -17.25 2.24 -13.28
CA MET A 1 -17.18 2.70 -11.87
C MET A 1 -16.86 1.49 -11.02
N GLY A 2 -15.65 1.43 -10.45
CA GLY A 2 -15.27 0.34 -9.55
C GLY A 2 -16.11 0.37 -8.28
N LYS A 3 -16.64 -0.78 -7.87
CA LYS A 3 -17.34 -0.92 -6.59
C LYS A 3 -16.31 -1.22 -5.51
N ILE A 4 -16.33 -0.49 -4.40
CA ILE A 4 -15.51 -0.85 -3.23
C ILE A 4 -16.09 -2.13 -2.62
N ARG A 5 -15.28 -3.19 -2.59
CA ARG A 5 -15.68 -4.51 -2.09
C ARG A 5 -15.21 -4.65 -0.65
N ILE A 6 -16.14 -4.65 0.30
CA ILE A 6 -15.84 -4.82 1.73
C ILE A 6 -16.48 -6.10 2.24
N LYS A 7 -15.72 -6.91 2.98
CA LYS A 7 -16.14 -8.18 3.57
C LYS A 7 -15.78 -8.24 5.04
N SER A 8 -16.60 -8.90 5.86
CA SER A 8 -16.22 -9.15 7.26
C SER A 8 -15.16 -10.25 7.34
N ASP A 9 -14.31 -10.22 8.37
CA ASP A 9 -13.33 -11.29 8.58
C ASP A 9 -13.99 -12.68 8.77
N VAL A 10 -15.21 -12.71 9.32
CA VAL A 10 -16.04 -13.92 9.41
C VAL A 10 -16.48 -14.42 8.04
N GLU A 11 -16.91 -13.54 7.13
CA GLU A 11 -17.31 -13.92 5.76
C GLU A 11 -16.11 -14.43 4.96
N VAL A 12 -14.96 -13.75 5.07
CA VAL A 12 -13.71 -14.14 4.42
C VAL A 12 -13.29 -15.54 4.81
N LYS A 13 -13.29 -15.85 6.11
CA LYS A 13 -12.95 -17.19 6.60
C LYS A 13 -13.91 -18.27 6.09
N ARG A 14 -15.21 -17.96 5.98
CA ARG A 14 -16.23 -18.93 5.58
C ARG A 14 -16.22 -19.22 4.07
N ARG A 15 -15.85 -18.24 3.25
CA ARG A 15 -15.96 -18.29 1.78
C ARG A 15 -14.62 -17.97 1.12
N PHE A 16 -13.52 -18.42 1.73
CA PHE A 16 -12.18 -17.99 1.33
C PHE A 16 -11.88 -18.27 -0.14
N GLU A 17 -12.14 -19.50 -0.61
CA GLU A 17 -11.90 -19.90 -2.00
C GLU A 17 -12.68 -19.04 -3.00
N GLU A 18 -13.99 -18.88 -2.80
CA GLU A 18 -14.84 -18.04 -3.65
C GLU A 18 -14.41 -16.57 -3.66
N ILE A 19 -13.85 -16.08 -2.54
CA ILE A 19 -13.33 -14.72 -2.41
C ILE A 19 -12.01 -14.56 -3.16
N MET A 20 -11.13 -15.57 -3.09
CA MET A 20 -9.87 -15.61 -3.82
C MET A 20 -10.11 -15.64 -5.34
N ASP A 21 -11.04 -16.46 -5.82
CA ASP A 21 -11.40 -16.52 -7.25
C ASP A 21 -11.90 -15.17 -7.78
N GLY A 22 -12.55 -14.40 -6.90
CA GLY A 22 -13.04 -13.07 -7.21
C GLY A 22 -12.01 -11.96 -7.11
N LEU A 23 -10.73 -12.20 -6.78
CA LEU A 23 -9.74 -11.12 -6.66
C LEU A 23 -9.38 -10.48 -8.00
N SER A 24 -9.59 -11.18 -9.12
CA SER A 24 -9.45 -10.65 -10.48
C SER A 24 -10.38 -9.47 -10.78
N ASP A 25 -11.49 -9.34 -10.03
CA ASP A 25 -12.39 -8.17 -10.10
C ASP A 25 -11.86 -6.96 -9.27
N GLY A 26 -10.68 -7.09 -8.68
CA GLY A 26 -9.98 -6.09 -7.87
C GLY A 26 -9.96 -6.38 -6.36
N PRO A 27 -9.33 -5.51 -5.57
CA PRO A 27 -9.06 -5.75 -4.16
C PRO A 27 -10.34 -5.83 -3.30
N ILE A 28 -10.24 -6.60 -2.23
CA ILE A 28 -11.30 -6.77 -1.23
C ILE A 28 -10.78 -6.28 0.12
N PHE A 29 -11.46 -5.30 0.68
CA PHE A 29 -11.19 -4.79 2.01
C PHE A 29 -11.81 -5.70 3.05
N VAL A 30 -11.02 -6.14 4.03
CA VAL A 30 -11.46 -6.98 5.14
C VAL A 30 -11.69 -6.11 6.36
N ALA A 31 -12.89 -6.17 6.91
CA ALA A 31 -13.30 -5.40 8.07
C ALA A 31 -13.55 -6.29 9.30
N ARG A 32 -13.04 -5.84 10.45
CA ARG A 32 -13.34 -6.38 11.77
C ARG A 32 -13.86 -5.26 12.65
N ASN A 33 -14.95 -5.48 13.38
CA ASN A 33 -15.53 -4.48 14.30
C ASN A 33 -15.78 -3.11 13.64
N LYS A 34 -16.32 -3.09 12.41
CA LYS A 34 -16.60 -1.89 11.60
C LYS A 34 -15.37 -1.07 11.17
N ARG A 35 -14.15 -1.60 11.33
CA ARG A 35 -12.92 -1.00 10.82
C ARG A 35 -12.28 -1.91 9.79
N VAL A 36 -11.75 -1.31 8.71
CA VAL A 36 -10.91 -2.04 7.76
C VAL A 36 -9.62 -2.39 8.48
N SER A 37 -9.25 -3.66 8.47
CA SER A 37 -8.06 -4.19 9.15
C SER A 37 -7.07 -4.84 8.18
N ALA A 38 -7.50 -5.19 6.97
CA ALA A 38 -6.64 -5.77 5.95
C ALA A 38 -7.23 -5.55 4.55
N VAL A 39 -6.41 -5.79 3.54
CA VAL A 39 -6.81 -5.81 2.12
C VAL A 39 -6.33 -7.12 1.53
N LEU A 40 -7.21 -7.81 0.80
CA LEU A 40 -6.88 -8.94 -0.05
C LEU A 40 -6.81 -8.42 -1.49
N MET A 41 -5.75 -8.77 -2.21
CA MET A 41 -5.52 -8.34 -3.60
C MET A 41 -4.66 -9.36 -4.32
N GLU A 42 -4.64 -9.30 -5.65
CA GLU A 42 -3.68 -10.09 -6.42
C GLU A 42 -2.25 -9.57 -6.22
N MET A 43 -1.28 -10.48 -6.30
CA MET A 43 0.13 -10.11 -6.16
C MET A 43 0.60 -9.21 -7.30
N SER A 44 0.07 -9.39 -8.51
CA SER A 44 0.31 -8.50 -9.66
C SER A 44 -0.11 -7.08 -9.34
N ASP A 45 -1.35 -6.89 -8.88
CA ASP A 45 -1.87 -5.57 -8.51
C ASP A 45 -0.99 -4.89 -7.44
N TYR A 46 -0.49 -5.66 -6.47
CA TYR A 46 0.41 -5.15 -5.45
C TYR A 46 1.74 -4.64 -6.04
N TYR A 47 2.35 -5.39 -6.95
CA TYR A 47 3.60 -4.97 -7.59
C TYR A 47 3.40 -3.80 -8.56
N ASP A 48 2.27 -3.77 -9.27
CA ASP A 48 1.91 -2.63 -10.12
C ASP A 48 1.77 -1.35 -9.28
N LEU A 49 1.08 -1.42 -8.14
CA LEU A 49 0.97 -0.32 -7.17
C LEU A 49 2.34 0.14 -6.64
N LEU A 50 3.24 -0.79 -6.34
CA LEU A 50 4.61 -0.45 -5.94
C LEU A 50 5.35 0.30 -7.05
N GLY A 51 5.26 -0.18 -8.30
CA GLY A 51 5.86 0.50 -9.46
C GLY A 51 5.29 1.90 -9.66
N GLU A 52 3.98 2.08 -9.53
CA GLU A 52 3.35 3.41 -9.63
C GLU A 52 3.84 4.37 -8.52
N ILE A 53 4.10 3.86 -7.30
CA ILE A 53 4.66 4.65 -6.21
C ILE A 53 6.11 5.05 -6.52
N GLU A 54 6.92 4.15 -7.06
CA GLU A 54 8.30 4.44 -7.48
C GLU A 54 8.34 5.51 -8.57
N ASP A 55 7.49 5.38 -9.59
CA ASP A 55 7.37 6.37 -10.67
C ASP A 55 6.95 7.74 -10.12
N LEU A 56 6.00 7.77 -9.18
CA LEU A 56 5.58 8.99 -8.52
C LEU A 56 6.73 9.64 -7.73
N MET A 57 7.52 8.86 -7.00
CA MET A 57 8.69 9.39 -6.29
C MET A 57 9.70 10.00 -7.26
N GLN A 58 10.02 9.30 -8.35
CA GLN A 58 10.96 9.81 -9.36
C GLN A 58 10.46 11.10 -10.01
N LEU A 59 9.16 11.18 -10.28
CA LEU A 59 8.51 12.36 -10.81
C LEU A 59 8.54 13.53 -9.82
N LEU A 60 8.32 13.29 -8.52
CA LEU A 60 8.48 14.30 -7.48
C LEU A 60 9.92 14.80 -7.37
N HIS A 61 10.92 13.91 -7.45
CA HIS A 61 12.33 14.29 -7.48
C HIS A 61 12.68 15.15 -8.71
N THR A 62 12.09 14.85 -9.87
CA THR A 62 12.36 15.57 -11.12
C THR A 62 11.65 16.93 -11.18
N MET A 63 10.41 17.02 -10.69
CA MET A 63 9.66 18.29 -10.62
C MET A 63 10.08 19.18 -9.46
N GLY A 64 10.63 18.61 -8.39
CA GLY A 64 11.11 19.33 -7.22
C GLY A 64 12.29 20.26 -7.49
N GLY A 65 12.88 20.27 -8.69
CA GLY A 65 13.77 21.33 -9.18
C GLY A 65 14.79 21.82 -8.15
N CYS A 66 15.38 20.93 -7.36
CA CYS A 66 16.36 21.29 -6.35
C CYS A 66 17.66 20.62 -6.75
N GLY A 67 18.70 21.42 -6.94
CA GLY A 67 20.07 20.92 -7.00
C GLY A 67 20.37 20.23 -5.69
N CYS A 68 20.08 18.94 -5.60
CA CYS A 68 20.66 18.08 -4.60
C CYS A 68 22.13 17.99 -4.98
N GLY A 69 22.92 18.94 -4.47
CA GLY A 69 24.36 18.77 -4.35
C GLY A 69 24.55 17.52 -3.53
N CYS A 70 24.76 16.40 -4.21
CA CYS A 70 25.30 15.18 -3.64
C CYS A 70 26.76 15.45 -3.25
N GLU A 71 26.97 16.41 -2.35
CA GLU A 71 28.20 16.64 -1.63
C GLU A 71 27.78 16.79 -0.17
N ASP A 72 27.78 15.65 0.51
CA ASP A 72 28.17 15.53 1.90
C ASP A 72 27.46 16.44 2.92
N ALA A 73 26.20 16.15 3.28
CA ALA A 73 25.73 16.36 4.64
C ALA A 73 24.33 15.78 4.86
N GLU A 74 24.22 14.95 5.91
CA GLU A 74 23.00 14.67 6.67
C GLU A 74 21.99 13.70 6.03
N GLU A 75 22.22 12.41 6.34
CA GLU A 75 21.19 11.41 6.66
C GLU A 75 19.73 11.87 6.46
N ASN A 76 19.24 11.58 5.25
CA ASN A 76 17.86 11.45 4.82
C ASN A 76 16.83 11.55 5.96
N GLU A 77 16.29 12.75 6.16
CA GLU A 77 15.11 13.00 6.99
C GLU A 77 13.92 12.11 6.56
N LEU A 78 13.85 11.74 5.27
CA LEU A 78 12.83 10.83 4.75
C LEU A 78 12.99 9.39 5.25
N ASP A 79 14.23 8.89 5.35
CA ASP A 79 14.49 7.54 5.87
C ASP A 79 14.10 7.47 7.36
N LYS A 80 14.32 8.56 8.10
CA LYS A 80 13.87 8.69 9.50
C LYS A 80 12.34 8.74 9.63
N ILE A 81 11.64 9.32 8.66
CA ILE A 81 10.17 9.35 8.64
C ILE A 81 9.60 7.97 8.29
N LEU A 82 10.23 7.26 7.35
CA LEU A 82 9.82 5.91 6.94
C LEU A 82 10.08 4.90 8.05
N ASP A 83 11.26 4.90 8.68
CA ASP A 83 11.58 4.02 9.80
C ASP A 83 10.60 4.22 10.97
N LYS A 84 10.27 5.48 11.29
CA LYS A 84 9.31 5.79 12.33
C LYS A 84 7.88 5.30 12.00
N ALA A 85 7.50 5.37 10.73
CA ALA A 85 6.21 4.84 10.29
C ALA A 85 6.15 3.30 10.36
N PHE A 86 7.28 2.61 10.13
CA PHE A 86 7.35 1.15 10.25
C PHE A 86 7.40 0.69 11.72
N ASP A 87 8.06 1.43 12.61
CA ASP A 87 8.09 1.15 14.05
C ASP A 87 6.70 1.30 14.70
N GLU A 88 5.89 2.27 14.26
CA GLU A 88 4.53 2.50 14.81
C GLU A 88 3.49 1.43 14.38
N ILE A 89 3.82 0.57 13.40
CA ILE A 89 2.94 -0.52 12.92
C ILE A 89 3.26 -1.86 13.62
N GLY A 90 4.35 -1.93 14.40
CA GLY A 90 4.89 -3.15 14.99
C GLY A 90 4.40 -3.56 16.39
N ASP A 91 3.44 -2.85 17.00
CA ASP A 91 2.91 -3.12 18.37
C ASP A 91 1.41 -3.51 18.39
#